data_AF-A0A955ABI9-F1
#
_entry.id   AF-A0A955ABI9-F1
#
_cell.length_a   1.000
_cell.length_b   1.000
_cell.length_c   1.000
_cell.angle_alpha   90.00
_cell.angle_beta   90.00
_cell.angle_gamma   90.00
#
_symmetry.space_group_name_H-M   'P 1'
#
loop_
_entity.id
_entity.type
_entity.pdbx_description
1 polymer ?
#
loop_
_entity_poly.entity_id
_entity_poly.type
_entity_poly.pdbx_seq_one_letter_code
_entity_poly.pdbx_strand_id
1 'polypeptide(L)'
;MTEPTNPASDRLPPKPLPFRQRRILGVLMEKARTTPDVYPLSLNGLVSGCNQKSNRHPTMELTSEQVEDELEKMRAAGVVAEVQGGSRVAKYRHFGYDYMQVKGAEAAVMTELLLRGEQTVGELRTRASRFEPIADLPTLQRILDSLMERGLVVPLTPGGRGQLITHNLYLPEELSRLKQLTGNAAATSASPTTQPQPAHHESTQSPLPSFQPSNTTAARNTEPVAPAPWAEELEFLREEVSDLRQLVEKISDRLDRLEG
;
A
#
# COMPACT_ATOMS: atom_id res chain seq x y z
N MET A 1 -15.60 24.74 34.36
CA MET A 1 -15.88 24.48 32.93
C MET A 1 -15.31 23.11 32.62
N THR A 2 -16.12 22.08 32.78
CA THR A 2 -15.77 20.71 32.36
C THR A 2 -16.02 20.63 30.85
N GLU A 3 -14.96 20.45 30.07
CA GLU A 3 -15.06 20.15 28.65
C GLU A 3 -15.95 18.92 28.45
N PRO A 4 -16.87 18.93 27.46
CA PRO A 4 -17.64 17.75 27.14
C PRO A 4 -16.71 16.70 26.52
N THR A 5 -16.40 15.65 27.27
CA THR A 5 -15.71 14.46 26.78
C THR A 5 -16.48 13.91 25.58
N ASN A 6 -15.85 13.93 24.41
CA ASN A 6 -16.42 13.40 23.17
C ASN A 6 -16.70 11.89 23.34
N PRO A 7 -17.96 11.43 23.28
CA PRO A 7 -18.30 10.01 23.47
C PRO A 7 -17.77 9.10 22.36
N ALA A 8 -17.17 9.65 21.30
CA ALA A 8 -16.48 8.87 20.25
C ALA A 8 -15.11 8.32 20.68
N SER A 9 -14.50 8.86 21.74
CA SER A 9 -13.12 8.52 22.16
C SER A 9 -13.00 7.22 22.95
N ASP A 10 -14.11 6.59 23.35
CA ASP A 10 -14.12 5.45 24.28
C ASP A 10 -14.37 4.08 23.60
N ARG A 11 -14.20 4.00 22.28
CA ARG A 11 -14.30 2.72 21.55
C ARG A 11 -12.93 2.26 21.08
N LEU A 12 -12.61 1.00 21.42
CA LEU A 12 -11.39 0.34 20.99
C LEU A 12 -11.24 0.44 19.46
N PRO A 13 -10.05 0.80 18.96
CA PRO A 13 -9.79 0.84 17.53
C PRO A 13 -10.02 -0.56 16.92
N PRO A 14 -10.39 -0.64 15.63
CA PRO A 14 -10.56 -1.91 14.96
C PRO A 14 -9.27 -2.74 15.09
N LYS A 15 -9.44 -4.03 15.35
CA LYS A 15 -8.31 -4.96 15.47
C LYS A 15 -7.51 -5.00 14.17
N PRO A 16 -6.17 -5.10 14.26
CA PRO A 16 -5.32 -5.40 13.12
C PRO A 16 -5.81 -6.59 12.30
N LEU A 17 -5.64 -6.51 10.98
CA LEU A 17 -5.99 -7.56 10.04
C LEU A 17 -4.73 -8.03 9.29
N PRO A 18 -4.50 -9.35 9.20
CA PRO A 18 -3.49 -9.90 8.30
C PRO A 18 -3.64 -9.43 6.86
N PHE A 19 -2.54 -9.47 6.13
CA PHE A 19 -2.43 -8.94 4.77
C PHE A 19 -3.50 -9.47 3.80
N ARG A 20 -3.76 -10.79 3.82
CA ARG A 20 -4.79 -11.41 2.98
C ARG A 20 -6.20 -10.94 3.35
N GLN A 21 -6.50 -10.84 4.65
CA GLN A 21 -7.81 -10.37 5.13
C GLN A 21 -8.08 -8.92 4.73
N ARG A 22 -7.06 -8.06 4.79
CA ARG A 22 -7.16 -6.68 4.32
C ARG A 22 -7.52 -6.60 2.84
N ARG A 23 -6.87 -7.43 2.01
CA ARG A 23 -7.21 -7.53 0.59
C ARG A 23 -8.64 -8.01 0.36
N ILE A 24 -9.05 -9.09 1.02
CA ILE A 24 -10.41 -9.65 0.91
C ILE A 24 -11.44 -8.59 1.32
N LEU A 25 -11.22 -7.90 2.43
CA LEU A 25 -12.09 -6.82 2.91
C LEU A 25 -12.16 -5.67 1.91
N GLY A 26 -11.01 -5.20 1.41
CA GLY A 26 -10.94 -4.13 0.41
C GLY A 26 -11.66 -4.50 -0.88
N VAL A 27 -11.56 -5.75 -1.35
CA VAL A 27 -12.27 -6.25 -2.53
C VAL A 27 -13.79 -6.25 -2.29
N LEU A 28 -14.25 -6.74 -1.14
CA LEU A 28 -15.67 -6.71 -0.80
C LEU A 28 -16.22 -5.29 -0.76
N MET A 29 -15.50 -4.35 -0.12
CA MET A 29 -15.89 -2.94 -0.03
C MET A 29 -15.91 -2.27 -1.40
N GLU A 30 -14.88 -2.50 -2.23
CA GLU A 30 -14.83 -2.02 -3.61
C GLU A 30 -16.05 -2.50 -4.40
N LYS A 31 -16.34 -3.81 -4.39
CA LYS A 31 -17.43 -4.39 -5.19
C LYS A 31 -18.81 -4.00 -4.66
N ALA A 32 -18.98 -3.86 -3.35
CA ALA A 32 -20.22 -3.34 -2.78
C ALA A 32 -20.55 -1.93 -3.31
N ARG A 33 -19.54 -1.09 -3.55
CA ARG A 33 -19.73 0.28 -4.04
C ARG A 33 -19.80 0.40 -5.56
N THR A 34 -18.98 -0.36 -6.29
CA THR A 34 -18.77 -0.19 -7.73
C THR A 34 -19.57 -1.17 -8.59
N THR A 35 -19.94 -2.33 -8.05
CA THR A 35 -20.68 -3.39 -8.77
C THR A 35 -21.75 -4.00 -7.83
N PRO A 36 -22.73 -3.21 -7.39
CA PRO A 36 -23.74 -3.64 -6.42
C PRO A 36 -24.65 -4.77 -6.95
N ASP A 37 -24.73 -4.92 -8.27
CA ASP A 37 -25.42 -5.99 -8.99
C ASP A 37 -24.74 -7.37 -8.80
N VAL A 38 -23.41 -7.37 -8.63
CA VAL A 38 -22.62 -8.60 -8.42
C VAL A 38 -22.46 -8.91 -6.93
N TYR A 39 -22.62 -7.92 -6.05
CA TYR A 39 -22.49 -8.08 -4.60
C TYR A 39 -23.77 -8.65 -3.97
N PRO A 40 -23.70 -9.58 -2.98
CA PRO A 40 -22.51 -10.17 -2.36
C PRO A 40 -21.75 -11.15 -3.27
N LEU A 41 -20.44 -11.27 -3.05
CA LEU A 41 -19.54 -12.02 -3.95
C LEU A 41 -19.47 -13.51 -3.62
N SER A 42 -19.37 -14.36 -4.63
CA SER A 42 -18.98 -15.77 -4.43
C SER A 42 -17.48 -15.90 -4.14
N LEU A 43 -17.04 -17.09 -3.70
CA LEU A 43 -15.61 -17.40 -3.51
C LEU A 43 -14.78 -17.11 -4.77
N ASN A 44 -15.24 -17.54 -5.94
CA ASN A 44 -14.56 -17.28 -7.21
C ASN A 44 -14.48 -15.78 -7.55
N GLY A 45 -15.54 -15.03 -7.23
CA GLY A 45 -15.55 -13.57 -7.39
C GLY A 45 -14.51 -12.90 -6.48
N LEU A 46 -14.34 -13.40 -5.26
CA LEU A 46 -13.32 -12.92 -4.33
C LEU A 46 -11.91 -13.23 -4.79
N VAL A 47 -11.62 -14.48 -5.19
CA VAL A 47 -10.30 -14.87 -5.72
C VAL A 47 -9.93 -13.98 -6.92
N SER A 48 -10.86 -13.85 -7.87
CA SER A 48 -10.67 -13.00 -9.05
C SER A 48 -10.45 -11.54 -8.68
N GLY A 49 -11.17 -11.02 -7.67
CA GLY A 49 -11.02 -9.67 -7.16
C GLY A 49 -9.70 -9.44 -6.42
N CYS A 50 -9.22 -10.41 -5.66
CA CYS A 50 -7.97 -10.31 -4.90
C CYS A 50 -6.74 -10.30 -5.81
N ASN A 51 -6.80 -11.06 -6.91
CA ASN A 51 -5.70 -11.28 -7.85
C ASN A 51 -5.76 -10.35 -9.08
N GLN A 52 -6.58 -9.29 -9.05
CA GLN A 52 -6.62 -8.34 -10.17
C GLN A 52 -5.26 -7.67 -10.36
N LYS A 53 -4.79 -7.59 -11.61
CA LYS A 53 -3.51 -6.92 -11.96
C LYS A 53 -3.56 -5.40 -11.84
N SER A 54 -4.76 -4.83 -11.85
CA SER A 54 -4.97 -3.39 -11.73
C SER A 54 -5.59 -3.07 -10.38
N ASN A 55 -5.29 -1.88 -9.87
CA ASN A 55 -5.84 -1.38 -8.62
C ASN A 55 -5.54 -2.27 -7.39
N ARG A 56 -4.44 -3.03 -7.45
CA ARG A 56 -3.90 -3.82 -6.35
C ARG A 56 -2.43 -3.50 -6.19
N HIS A 57 -2.01 -3.30 -4.95
CA HIS A 57 -0.60 -3.22 -4.63
C HIS A 57 -0.36 -3.82 -3.23
N PRO A 58 0.55 -4.80 -3.13
CA PRO A 58 1.16 -5.56 -4.22
C PRO A 58 0.13 -6.48 -4.90
N THR A 59 0.45 -6.95 -6.11
CA THR A 59 -0.34 -7.99 -6.78
C THR A 59 -0.26 -9.30 -5.99
N MET A 60 -1.34 -10.08 -5.97
CA MET A 60 -1.41 -11.37 -5.29
C MET A 60 -1.85 -12.47 -6.24
N GLU A 61 -1.53 -13.71 -5.88
CA GLU A 61 -2.01 -14.93 -6.52
C GLU A 61 -2.57 -15.85 -5.43
N LEU A 62 -3.70 -15.45 -4.82
CA LEU A 62 -4.37 -16.24 -3.79
C LEU A 62 -5.11 -17.41 -4.42
N THR A 63 -5.01 -18.58 -3.79
CA THR A 63 -5.83 -19.75 -4.15
C THR A 63 -7.23 -19.66 -3.53
N SER A 64 -8.18 -20.46 -4.02
CA SER A 64 -9.52 -20.54 -3.42
C SER A 64 -9.48 -20.99 -1.97
N GLU A 65 -8.65 -21.99 -1.65
CA GLU A 65 -8.44 -22.50 -0.30
C GLU A 65 -7.91 -21.42 0.64
N GLN A 66 -6.90 -20.66 0.22
CA GLN A 66 -6.37 -19.54 1.02
C GLN A 66 -7.40 -18.45 1.28
N VAL A 67 -8.30 -18.18 0.32
CA VAL A 67 -9.36 -17.19 0.51
C VAL A 67 -10.44 -17.74 1.45
N GLU A 68 -10.80 -19.02 1.32
CA GLU A 68 -11.78 -19.69 2.17
C GLU A 68 -11.34 -19.76 3.63
N ASP A 69 -10.08 -20.14 3.89
CA ASP A 69 -9.48 -20.15 5.23
C ASP A 69 -9.54 -18.77 5.91
N GLU A 70 -9.24 -17.72 5.16
CA GLU A 70 -9.27 -16.35 5.68
C GLU A 70 -10.71 -15.85 5.86
N LEU A 71 -11.65 -16.25 5.00
CA LEU A 71 -13.07 -15.93 5.18
C LEU A 71 -13.62 -16.53 6.48
N GLU A 72 -13.26 -17.76 6.83
CA GLU A 72 -13.70 -18.37 8.08
C GLU A 72 -13.19 -17.60 9.30
N LYS A 73 -11.90 -17.22 9.31
CA LYS A 73 -11.32 -16.36 10.35
C LYS A 73 -12.02 -15.00 10.43
N MET A 74 -12.29 -14.37 9.28
CA MET A 74 -12.97 -13.07 9.21
C MET A 74 -14.43 -13.14 9.65
N ARG A 75 -15.10 -14.28 9.47
CA ARG A 75 -16.46 -14.55 9.98
C ARG A 75 -16.45 -14.67 11.50
N ALA A 76 -15.52 -15.45 12.05
CA ALA A 76 -15.34 -15.55 13.50
C ALA A 76 -15.04 -14.19 14.14
N ALA A 77 -14.30 -13.33 13.42
CA ALA A 77 -14.01 -11.95 13.84
C ALA A 77 -15.18 -10.95 13.61
N GLY A 78 -16.28 -11.36 12.96
CA GLY A 78 -17.43 -10.50 12.69
C GLY A 78 -17.22 -9.45 11.59
N VAL A 79 -16.16 -9.56 10.79
CA VAL A 79 -15.82 -8.59 9.73
C VAL A 79 -16.48 -8.95 8.40
N VAL A 80 -16.82 -10.22 8.20
CA VAL A 80 -17.49 -10.77 7.02
C VAL A 80 -18.62 -11.70 7.46
N ALA A 81 -19.67 -11.81 6.66
CA ALA A 81 -20.68 -12.85 6.81
C ALA A 81 -20.96 -13.55 5.49
N GLU A 82 -21.25 -14.85 5.58
CA GLU A 82 -21.89 -15.58 4.51
C GLU A 82 -23.38 -15.21 4.46
N VAL A 83 -23.88 -14.96 3.26
CA VAL A 83 -25.29 -14.69 2.99
C VAL A 83 -25.94 -15.98 2.53
N GLN A 84 -26.77 -16.56 3.38
CA GLN A 84 -27.61 -17.69 3.02
C GLN A 84 -28.87 -17.16 2.31
N GLY A 85 -29.02 -17.47 1.02
CA GLY A 85 -30.18 -17.00 0.25
C GLY A 85 -30.28 -17.64 -1.12
N GLY A 86 -31.13 -18.67 -1.24
CA GLY A 86 -31.71 -19.26 -2.48
C GLY A 86 -30.76 -19.84 -3.54
N SER A 87 -29.51 -19.39 -3.60
CA SER A 87 -28.48 -19.87 -4.52
C SER A 87 -27.72 -21.05 -3.90
N ARG A 88 -27.36 -22.03 -4.71
CA ARG A 88 -26.51 -23.16 -4.28
C ARG A 88 -25.06 -22.74 -3.96
N VAL A 89 -24.66 -21.53 -4.34
CA VAL A 89 -23.30 -21.03 -4.18
C VAL A 89 -23.24 -20.05 -3.01
N ALA A 90 -22.36 -20.33 -2.05
CA ALA A 90 -22.08 -19.43 -0.93
C ALA A 90 -21.64 -18.04 -1.42
N LYS A 91 -22.22 -17.00 -0.83
CA LYS A 91 -21.89 -15.60 -1.12
C LYS A 91 -21.49 -14.89 0.16
N TYR A 92 -20.60 -13.91 0.06
CA TYR A 92 -19.99 -13.22 1.18
C TYR A 92 -20.24 -11.71 1.11
N ARG A 93 -20.61 -11.15 2.26
CA ARG A 93 -20.77 -9.71 2.47
C ARG A 93 -19.80 -9.21 3.54
N HIS A 94 -19.36 -7.96 3.44
CA HIS A 94 -18.54 -7.32 4.47
C HIS A 94 -19.38 -6.57 5.51
N PHE A 95 -18.79 -6.42 6.70
CA PHE A 95 -19.18 -5.45 7.73
C PHE A 95 -18.12 -4.35 7.92
N GLY A 96 -17.19 -4.19 6.96
CA GLY A 96 -16.11 -3.20 7.03
C GLY A 96 -16.53 -1.77 7.40
N TYR A 97 -17.71 -1.31 6.93
CA TYR A 97 -18.23 0.01 7.27
C TYR A 97 -18.58 0.13 8.75
N ASP A 98 -19.25 -0.87 9.32
CA ASP A 98 -19.58 -0.89 10.76
C ASP A 98 -18.32 -1.20 11.60
N TYR A 99 -17.46 -2.09 11.12
CA TYR A 99 -16.22 -2.47 11.78
C TYR A 99 -15.28 -1.28 11.98
N MET A 100 -15.12 -0.44 10.95
CA MET A 100 -14.31 0.78 11.02
C MET A 100 -15.14 2.02 11.35
N GLN A 101 -16.47 1.92 11.43
CA GLN A 101 -17.40 3.05 11.59
C GLN A 101 -17.18 4.14 10.52
N VAL A 102 -17.03 3.76 9.26
CA VAL A 102 -16.75 4.67 8.13
C VAL A 102 -17.89 4.64 7.12
N LYS A 103 -18.12 5.77 6.44
CA LYS A 103 -19.14 5.89 5.39
C LYS A 103 -18.70 6.85 4.29
N GLY A 104 -19.33 6.76 3.12
CA GLY A 104 -19.09 7.67 1.99
C GLY A 104 -17.60 7.82 1.68
N ALA A 105 -17.09 9.06 1.73
CA ALA A 105 -15.71 9.37 1.36
C ALA A 105 -14.67 8.76 2.33
N GLU A 106 -14.99 8.59 3.62
CA GLU A 106 -14.12 7.88 4.57
C GLU A 106 -13.96 6.41 4.16
N ALA A 107 -15.07 5.76 3.80
CA ALA A 107 -15.05 4.38 3.34
C ALA A 107 -14.31 4.21 2.01
N ALA A 108 -14.43 5.19 1.11
CA ALA A 108 -13.67 5.25 -0.14
C ALA A 108 -12.15 5.30 0.09
N VAL A 109 -11.70 6.18 1.00
CA VAL A 109 -10.29 6.29 1.40
C VAL A 109 -9.79 4.98 2.00
N MET A 110 -10.53 4.40 2.95
CA MET A 110 -10.15 3.14 3.58
C MET A 110 -10.09 1.98 2.57
N THR A 111 -11.04 1.91 1.65
CA THR A 111 -11.05 0.90 0.58
C THR A 111 -9.80 1.01 -0.29
N GLU A 112 -9.45 2.22 -0.72
CA GLU A 112 -8.27 2.45 -1.58
C GLU A 112 -6.96 2.09 -0.86
N LEU A 113 -6.83 2.45 0.42
CA LEU A 113 -5.66 2.10 1.23
C LEU A 113 -5.56 0.59 1.50
N LEU A 114 -6.68 -0.11 1.72
CA LEU A 114 -6.69 -1.57 1.90
C LEU A 114 -6.28 -2.33 0.63
N LEU A 115 -6.54 -1.77 -0.55
CA LEU A 115 -6.24 -2.40 -1.82
C LEU A 115 -4.80 -2.16 -2.30
N ARG A 116 -4.21 -0.99 -1.97
CA ARG A 116 -2.90 -0.57 -2.47
C ARG A 116 -1.85 -0.20 -1.43
N GLY A 117 -2.21 -0.21 -0.15
CA GLY A 117 -1.32 0.22 0.93
C GLY A 117 -1.07 1.74 0.92
N GLU A 118 0.16 2.11 1.28
CA GLU A 118 0.63 3.47 1.43
C GLU A 118 0.65 4.25 0.12
N GLN A 119 0.14 5.48 0.16
CA GLN A 119 -0.01 6.33 -1.01
C GLN A 119 0.22 7.79 -0.64
N THR A 120 0.59 8.60 -1.63
CA THR A 120 0.62 10.04 -1.42
C THR A 120 -0.81 10.58 -1.32
N VAL A 121 -1.02 11.66 -0.56
CA VAL A 121 -2.32 12.34 -0.46
C VAL A 121 -2.88 12.70 -1.85
N GLY A 122 -2.01 13.11 -2.77
CA GLY A 122 -2.40 13.47 -4.15
C GLY A 122 -2.94 12.30 -4.97
N GLU A 123 -2.26 11.14 -4.91
CA GLU A 123 -2.73 9.91 -5.57
C GLU A 123 -4.03 9.42 -4.94
N LEU A 124 -4.09 9.42 -3.59
CA LEU A 124 -5.22 8.93 -2.82
C LEU A 124 -6.49 9.68 -3.18
N ARG A 125 -6.45 11.01 -3.34
CA ARG A 125 -7.61 11.80 -3.80
C ARG A 125 -8.18 11.28 -5.11
N THR A 126 -7.30 11.09 -6.09
CA THR A 126 -7.70 10.73 -7.45
C THR A 126 -8.24 9.30 -7.51
N ARG A 127 -7.63 8.37 -6.76
CA ARG A 127 -8.02 6.97 -6.77
C ARG A 127 -9.27 6.71 -5.93
N ALA A 128 -9.37 7.29 -4.73
CA ALA A 128 -10.56 7.17 -3.87
C ALA A 128 -11.80 7.85 -4.48
N SER A 129 -11.61 8.89 -5.30
CA SER A 129 -12.73 9.56 -6.02
C SER A 129 -13.52 8.65 -6.97
N ARG A 130 -12.97 7.47 -7.31
CA ARG A 130 -13.67 6.45 -8.11
C ARG A 130 -14.80 5.77 -7.34
N PHE A 131 -14.70 5.72 -6.01
CA PHE A 131 -15.72 5.14 -5.14
C PHE A 131 -16.74 6.19 -4.73
N GLU A 132 -16.27 7.35 -4.29
CA GLU A 132 -17.09 8.46 -3.81
C GLU A 132 -16.41 9.77 -4.23
N PRO A 133 -17.11 10.73 -4.88
CA PRO A 133 -16.49 11.98 -5.32
C PRO A 133 -15.85 12.77 -4.18
N ILE A 134 -14.58 13.16 -4.35
CA ILE A 134 -13.86 14.05 -3.44
C ILE A 134 -13.43 15.32 -4.20
N ALA A 135 -14.07 16.44 -3.87
CA ALA A 135 -13.98 17.68 -4.64
C ALA A 135 -12.53 18.17 -4.85
N ASP A 136 -11.75 18.23 -3.77
CA ASP A 136 -10.42 18.83 -3.75
C ASP A 136 -9.53 18.24 -2.65
N LEU A 137 -8.25 18.63 -2.65
CA LEU A 137 -7.29 18.21 -1.62
C LEU A 137 -7.64 18.68 -0.21
N PRO A 138 -8.11 19.93 0.02
CA PRO A 138 -8.56 20.36 1.35
C PRO A 138 -9.70 19.50 1.92
N THR A 139 -10.64 19.06 1.07
CA THR A 139 -11.70 18.15 1.50
C THR A 139 -11.17 16.77 1.85
N LEU A 140 -10.22 16.23 1.06
CA LEU A 140 -9.53 15.00 1.43
C LEU A 140 -8.78 15.15 2.76
N GLN A 141 -8.10 16.27 2.99
CA GLN A 141 -7.34 16.48 4.22
C GLN A 141 -8.25 16.42 5.45
N ARG A 142 -9.43 17.08 5.42
CA ARG A 142 -10.41 16.99 6.51
C ARG A 142 -10.89 15.55 6.78
N ILE A 143 -11.05 14.75 5.73
CA ILE A 143 -11.41 13.33 5.85
C ILE A 143 -10.26 12.56 6.51
N LEU A 144 -9.02 12.80 6.08
CA LEU A 144 -7.83 12.16 6.65
C LEU A 144 -7.62 12.56 8.11
N ASP A 145 -7.85 13.82 8.46
CA ASP A 145 -7.73 14.32 9.84
C ASP A 145 -8.73 13.59 10.76
N SER A 146 -10.00 13.45 10.33
CA SER A 146 -11.02 12.64 11.02
C SER A 146 -10.58 11.17 11.19
N LEU A 147 -10.05 10.56 10.13
CA LEU A 147 -9.58 9.18 10.18
C LEU A 147 -8.33 8.99 11.05
N MET A 148 -7.44 9.98 11.10
CA MET A 148 -6.24 9.99 11.94
C MET A 148 -6.60 10.15 13.42
N GLU A 149 -7.52 11.06 13.75
CA GLU A 149 -8.03 11.25 15.12
C GLU A 149 -8.64 9.95 15.67
N ARG A 150 -9.30 9.18 14.79
CA ARG A 150 -9.90 7.89 15.12
C ARG A 150 -8.93 6.71 15.03
N GLY A 151 -7.66 6.97 14.71
CA GLY A 151 -6.62 5.95 14.62
C GLY A 151 -6.86 4.91 13.51
N LEU A 152 -7.59 5.26 12.44
CA LEU A 152 -7.82 4.39 11.28
C LEU A 152 -6.78 4.59 10.18
N VAL A 153 -6.14 5.75 10.18
CA VAL A 153 -5.15 6.17 9.20
C VAL A 153 -3.96 6.75 9.95
N VAL A 154 -2.75 6.55 9.44
CA VAL A 154 -1.51 7.08 10.02
C VAL A 154 -0.62 7.68 8.94
N PRO A 155 0.02 8.83 9.22
CA PRO A 155 1.05 9.37 8.34
C PRO A 155 2.33 8.53 8.47
N LEU A 156 2.98 8.28 7.34
CA LEU A 156 4.30 7.66 7.27
C LEU A 156 5.41 8.71 7.10
N THR A 157 5.07 9.88 6.55
CA THR A 157 5.99 11.02 6.44
C THR A 157 5.39 12.29 7.04
N PRO A 158 6.22 13.30 7.35
CA PRO A 158 5.74 14.61 7.79
C PRO A 158 4.75 15.23 6.80
N GLY A 159 3.89 16.10 7.31
CA GLY A 159 2.92 16.84 6.50
C GLY A 159 3.59 17.70 5.42
N GLY A 160 2.91 17.87 4.29
CA GLY A 160 3.40 18.67 3.18
C GLY A 160 3.13 18.04 1.82
N ARG A 161 3.76 18.60 0.78
CA ARG A 161 3.65 18.07 -0.59
C ARG A 161 4.29 16.69 -0.65
N GLY A 162 3.52 15.69 -1.09
CA GLY A 162 4.00 14.31 -1.19
C GLY A 162 3.92 13.52 0.12
N GLN A 163 3.18 14.02 1.13
CA GLN A 163 2.93 13.25 2.36
C GLN A 163 2.38 11.86 2.02
N LEU A 164 3.03 10.83 2.58
CA LEU A 164 2.65 9.43 2.48
C LEU A 164 1.81 9.05 3.69
N ILE A 165 0.72 8.35 3.41
CA ILE A 165 -0.27 7.97 4.40
C ILE A 165 -0.69 6.52 4.13
N THR A 166 -0.99 5.78 5.20
CA THR A 166 -1.54 4.43 5.11
C THR A 166 -2.64 4.18 6.14
N HIS A 167 -3.35 3.06 6.01
CA HIS A 167 -4.36 2.63 6.98
C HIS A 167 -3.69 2.08 8.26
N ASN A 168 -4.39 2.01 9.39
CA ASN A 168 -3.84 1.54 10.68
C ASN A 168 -4.37 0.15 11.07
N LEU A 169 -4.61 -0.70 10.07
CA LEU A 169 -5.08 -2.10 10.25
C LEU A 169 -3.97 -3.12 10.04
N TYR A 170 -2.72 -2.66 9.92
CA TYR A 170 -1.54 -3.53 9.87
C TYR A 170 -1.32 -4.21 11.21
N LEU A 171 -0.64 -5.36 11.19
CA LEU A 171 -0.06 -5.90 12.41
C LEU A 171 0.98 -4.89 12.98
N PRO A 172 1.16 -4.79 14.31
CA PRO A 172 2.05 -3.79 14.90
C PRO A 172 3.49 -3.82 14.36
N GLU A 173 4.04 -5.01 14.15
CA GLU A 173 5.38 -5.22 13.59
C GLU A 173 5.46 -4.75 12.13
N GLU A 174 4.44 -5.06 11.34
CA GLU A 174 4.36 -4.67 9.92
C GLU A 174 4.28 -3.15 9.77
N LEU A 175 3.47 -2.49 10.61
CA LEU A 175 3.39 -1.03 10.61
C LEU A 175 4.71 -0.37 11.02
N SER A 176 5.39 -0.95 12.02
CA SER A 176 6.67 -0.45 12.52
C SER A 176 7.74 -0.53 11.43
N ARG A 177 7.82 -1.66 10.72
CA ARG A 177 8.71 -1.85 9.58
C ARG A 177 8.40 -0.86 8.45
N LEU A 178 7.12 -0.67 8.12
CA LEU A 178 6.71 0.28 7.08
C LEU A 178 7.15 1.71 7.42
N LYS A 179 6.93 2.16 8.66
CA LYS A 179 7.38 3.48 9.13
C LYS A 179 8.91 3.64 9.04
N GLN A 180 9.67 2.61 9.39
CA GLN A 180 11.14 2.63 9.29
C GLN A 180 11.61 2.75 7.83
N LEU A 181 11.04 1.95 6.92
CA LEU A 181 11.38 1.99 5.51
C LEU A 181 11.09 3.36 4.89
N THR A 182 9.92 3.94 5.18
CA THR A 182 9.55 5.26 4.66
C THR A 182 10.38 6.38 5.31
N GLY A 183 10.66 6.29 6.60
CA GLY A 183 11.51 7.25 7.31
C GLY A 183 12.95 7.29 6.77
N ASN A 184 13.53 6.12 6.49
CA ASN A 184 14.86 6.02 5.89
C ASN A 184 14.89 6.60 4.47
N ALA A 185 13.89 6.30 3.63
CA ALA A 185 13.80 6.87 2.29
C ALA A 185 13.68 8.41 2.31
N ALA A 186 12.92 8.96 3.26
CA ALA A 186 12.82 10.41 3.45
C ALA A 186 14.15 11.03 3.91
N ALA A 187 14.90 10.36 4.79
CA ALA A 187 16.21 10.82 5.25
C ALA A 187 17.27 10.81 4.12
N THR A 188 17.30 9.78 3.29
CA THR A 188 18.21 9.68 2.14
C THR A 188 17.91 10.75 1.09
N SER A 189 16.64 11.15 0.95
CA SER A 189 16.21 12.21 0.04
C SER A 189 16.51 13.64 0.54
N ALA A 190 16.82 13.79 1.83
CA ALA A 190 16.93 15.08 2.51
C ALA A 190 18.39 15.56 2.73
N SER A 191 19.40 14.88 2.16
CA SER A 191 20.78 15.37 2.20
C SER A 191 21.05 16.41 1.08
N PRO A 192 21.74 17.54 1.35
CA PRO A 192 21.49 18.79 0.63
C PRO A 192 22.56 19.21 -0.38
N THR A 193 22.08 19.84 -1.46
CA THR A 193 22.58 21.08 -2.08
C THR A 193 24.10 21.27 -2.24
N THR A 194 24.61 20.96 -3.44
CA THR A 194 25.82 21.62 -3.98
C THR A 194 25.49 23.08 -4.32
N GLN A 195 26.30 23.98 -3.77
CA GLN A 195 26.19 25.44 -3.88
C GLN A 195 26.11 25.96 -5.34
N PRO A 196 25.41 27.08 -5.61
CA PRO A 196 25.50 27.77 -6.88
C PRO A 196 26.82 28.58 -6.94
N GLN A 197 27.72 28.21 -7.85
CA GLN A 197 28.88 29.04 -8.21
C GLN A 197 28.42 30.35 -8.89
N PRO A 198 29.06 31.50 -8.61
CA PRO A 198 28.70 32.77 -9.21
C PRO A 198 29.07 32.80 -10.69
N ALA A 199 28.11 33.22 -11.52
CA ALA A 199 28.27 33.43 -12.95
C ALA A 199 29.21 34.61 -13.22
N HIS A 200 30.33 34.35 -13.90
CA HIS A 200 31.10 35.39 -14.58
C HIS A 200 30.52 35.58 -15.98
N HIS A 201 30.18 36.83 -16.27
CA HIS A 201 29.77 37.32 -17.57
C HIS A 201 30.95 37.27 -18.56
N GLU A 202 30.76 36.67 -19.73
CA GLU A 202 31.45 37.15 -20.92
C GLU A 202 30.56 36.94 -22.15
N SER A 203 30.32 38.06 -22.84
CA SER A 203 29.55 38.15 -24.07
C SER A 203 30.46 37.85 -25.25
N THR A 204 30.07 36.96 -26.18
CA THR A 204 30.35 37.18 -27.60
C THR A 204 29.53 36.25 -28.52
N GLN A 205 28.69 36.89 -29.32
CA GLN A 205 28.26 36.62 -30.70
C GLN A 205 28.33 35.20 -31.29
N SER A 206 27.18 34.80 -31.86
CA SER A 206 27.05 33.80 -32.94
C SER A 206 27.87 34.15 -34.19
N PRO A 207 28.22 33.16 -35.05
CA PRO A 207 27.34 32.91 -36.20
C PRO A 207 27.23 31.44 -36.70
N LEU A 208 26.08 31.16 -37.31
CA LEU A 208 25.71 30.20 -38.38
C LEU A 208 26.28 28.75 -38.42
N PRO A 209 25.43 27.72 -38.61
CA PRO A 209 25.89 26.35 -38.88
C PRO A 209 26.10 26.09 -40.38
N SER A 210 27.30 25.67 -40.75
CA SER A 210 27.60 25.06 -42.05
C SER A 210 27.49 23.54 -41.95
N PHE A 211 26.62 22.96 -42.77
CA PHE A 211 26.52 21.51 -42.97
C PHE A 211 27.70 21.00 -43.78
N GLN A 212 28.37 19.95 -43.28
CA GLN A 212 29.16 19.02 -44.09
C GLN A 212 28.91 17.59 -43.62
N PRO A 213 28.64 16.62 -44.52
CA PRO A 213 28.68 15.21 -44.19
C PRO A 213 30.06 14.63 -44.52
N SER A 214 30.54 13.66 -43.72
CA SER A 214 31.09 12.37 -44.18
C SER A 214 31.92 11.67 -43.10
N ASN A 215 31.47 10.45 -42.76
CA ASN A 215 32.21 9.21 -42.49
C ASN A 215 33.59 9.24 -41.81
N THR A 216 33.75 8.44 -40.74
CA THR A 216 34.54 7.17 -40.75
C THR A 216 34.93 6.70 -39.33
N THR A 217 34.78 5.38 -39.13
CA THR A 217 35.40 4.47 -38.14
C THR A 217 34.88 4.43 -36.70
N ALA A 218 34.20 3.31 -36.45
CA ALA A 218 33.90 2.76 -35.13
C ALA A 218 35.18 2.44 -34.35
N ALA A 219 35.31 3.07 -33.18
CA ALA A 219 36.11 2.56 -32.07
C ALA A 219 35.15 2.37 -30.88
N ARG A 220 34.95 1.12 -30.49
CA ARG A 220 34.16 0.76 -29.30
C ARG A 220 34.96 1.16 -28.07
N ASN A 221 34.63 2.29 -27.46
CA ASN A 221 35.01 2.58 -26.09
C ASN A 221 33.96 1.94 -25.17
N THR A 222 34.31 0.80 -24.58
CA THR A 222 33.64 0.27 -23.38
C THR A 222 34.03 1.15 -22.20
N GLU A 223 33.19 2.14 -21.89
CA GLU A 223 33.24 2.80 -20.59
C GLU A 223 32.80 1.81 -19.50
N PRO A 224 33.45 1.80 -18.32
CA PRO A 224 32.99 1.00 -17.19
C PRO A 224 31.64 1.54 -16.72
N VAL A 225 30.58 0.75 -16.90
CA VAL A 225 29.25 1.02 -16.33
C VAL A 225 29.41 1.07 -14.81
N ALA A 226 29.15 2.24 -14.22
CA ALA A 226 29.10 2.39 -12.77
C ALA A 226 28.13 1.34 -12.18
N PRO A 227 28.48 0.68 -11.05
CA PRO A 227 27.63 -0.34 -10.47
C PRO A 227 26.25 0.27 -10.18
N ALA A 228 25.21 -0.48 -10.55
CA ALA A 228 23.84 -0.02 -10.35
C ALA A 228 23.62 0.30 -8.85
N PRO A 229 22.93 1.39 -8.51
CA PRO A 229 22.81 1.86 -7.11
C PRO A 229 22.09 0.87 -6.16
N TRP A 230 21.54 -0.21 -6.71
CA TRP A 230 20.86 -1.30 -6.00
C TRP A 230 21.69 -2.60 -5.93
N ALA A 231 22.92 -2.60 -6.42
CA ALA A 231 23.77 -3.80 -6.41
C ALA A 231 24.08 -4.26 -4.99
N GLU A 232 24.38 -3.33 -4.09
CA GLU A 232 24.62 -3.61 -2.66
C GLU A 232 23.34 -4.12 -1.97
N GLU A 233 22.17 -3.56 -2.31
CA GLU A 233 20.88 -4.01 -1.76
C GLU A 233 20.53 -5.43 -2.22
N LEU A 234 20.86 -5.81 -3.45
CA LEU A 234 20.69 -7.18 -3.93
C LEU A 234 21.64 -8.17 -3.27
N GLU A 235 22.90 -7.78 -3.02
CA GLU A 235 23.84 -8.65 -2.31
C GLU A 235 23.38 -8.88 -0.87
N PHE A 236 22.96 -7.81 -0.19
CA PHE A 236 22.36 -7.90 1.15
C PHE A 236 21.14 -8.81 1.18
N LEU A 237 20.19 -8.64 0.24
CA LEU A 237 18.99 -9.48 0.17
C LEU A 237 19.32 -10.94 -0.16
N ARG A 238 20.36 -11.21 -0.95
CA ARG A 238 20.81 -12.58 -1.23
C ARG A 238 21.41 -13.23 0.00
N GLU A 239 22.17 -12.49 0.79
CA GLU A 239 22.73 -12.94 2.06
C GLU A 239 21.62 -13.21 3.08
N GLU A 240 20.67 -12.29 3.24
CA GLU A 240 19.53 -12.46 4.16
C GLU A 240 18.66 -13.68 3.79
N VAL A 241 18.43 -13.92 2.50
CA VAL A 241 17.73 -15.12 2.02
C VAL A 241 18.53 -16.40 2.30
N SER A 242 19.86 -16.35 2.20
CA SER A 242 20.73 -17.49 2.54
C SER A 242 20.64 -17.83 4.03
N ASP A 243 20.69 -16.83 4.91
CA ASP A 243 20.62 -17.01 6.35
C ASP A 243 19.26 -17.54 6.80
N LEU A 244 18.17 -17.02 6.23
CA LEU A 244 16.82 -17.52 6.51
C LEU A 244 16.65 -18.97 6.09
N ARG A 245 17.21 -19.38 4.95
CA ARG A 245 17.19 -20.78 4.52
C ARG A 245 17.92 -21.68 5.50
N GLN A 246 19.11 -21.29 5.95
CA GLN A 246 19.86 -22.06 6.95
C GLN A 246 19.13 -22.14 8.30
N LEU A 247 18.42 -21.08 8.69
CA LEU A 247 17.64 -21.08 9.93
C LEU A 247 16.43 -22.04 9.82
N VAL A 248 15.74 -22.03 8.69
CA VAL A 248 14.63 -22.95 8.41
C VAL A 248 15.11 -24.40 8.45
N GLU A 249 16.25 -24.70 7.82
CA GLU A 249 16.86 -26.03 7.85
C GLU A 249 17.19 -26.47 9.28
N LYS A 250 17.83 -25.60 10.08
CA LYS A 250 18.10 -25.88 11.50
C LYS A 250 16.85 -26.10 12.34
N ILE A 251 15.76 -25.39 12.05
CA ILE A 251 14.48 -25.57 12.75
C ILE A 251 13.85 -26.90 12.34
N SER A 252 13.89 -27.25 11.06
CA SER A 252 13.43 -28.54 10.54
C SER A 252 14.16 -29.69 11.22
N ASP A 253 15.50 -29.66 11.25
CA ASP A 253 16.33 -30.68 11.89
C ASP A 253 16.08 -30.82 13.40
N ARG A 254 15.65 -29.73 14.06
CA ARG A 254 15.28 -29.77 15.48
C ARG A 254 13.90 -30.37 15.69
N LEU A 255 12.98 -30.13 14.76
CA LEU A 255 11.63 -30.70 14.79
C LEU A 255 11.69 -32.21 14.56
N ASP A 256 12.44 -32.67 13.54
CA ASP A 256 12.62 -34.08 13.23
C ASP A 256 13.24 -34.86 14.40
N ARG A 257 14.14 -34.22 15.17
CA ARG A 257 14.75 -34.80 16.39
C ARG A 257 13.81 -34.85 17.60
N LEU A 258 12.72 -34.10 17.59
CA LEU A 258 11.72 -34.11 18.67
C LEU A 258 10.54 -35.05 18.34
N GLU A 259 10.33 -35.33 17.05
CA GLU A 259 9.25 -36.21 16.56
C GLU A 259 9.69 -37.68 16.36
N GLY A 260 11.00 -37.97 16.34
CA GLY A 260 11.58 -39.32 16.30
C GLY A 260 12.04 -39.84 17.66
#